data_AF-X6MNL8-F1
#
_entry.id   AF-X6MNL8-F1
#
_cell.length_a   1.000
_cell.length_b   1.000
_cell.length_c   1.000
_cell.angle_alpha   90.00
_cell.angle_beta   90.00
_cell.angle_gamma   90.00
#
_symmetry.space_group_name_H-M   'P 1'
#
loop_
_entity.id
_entity.type
_entity.pdbx_description
1 polymer ?
#
loop_
_entity_poly.entity_id
_entity_poly.type
_entity_poly.pdbx_seq_one_letter_code
_entity_poly.pdbx_strand_id
1 'polypeptide(L)'
;DNDKNKENKMTSLNIPQKYKDVKINLLFKKDGKSIVGEVQFLFKIMSVFNHETHPFYEIWRQESFILGSFEIMDKLPFDKQLQIASFNRRDMANLMFYFPNEFHRSSLIRSLGPNGENFISQMANNSNVTYDYANALFSKKDEDNKDIFFLGKFVQSQLITKDEKGTYALMHALSKQRSIECIKLFIPSPSPSNETDKFVWNTLNNVKKRIYSIMYMYDKRNETINYLEGYSCISFAVRNTNVNVLELLNWMKEEIGKGNWQKFIKTRDTNQGLTPLMNALIYQSELNDNIIKALIPENYEQNHEFWEYKCNEYGIGKNILHLMFNNPLPSVGERLKLMRKYLPDESWENLVVTPDEVELKKRNKV
;
A
#
# COMPACT_ATOMS: atom_id res chain seq x y z
N ASP A 1 8.94 -83.93 -46.60
CA ASP A 1 8.64 -82.59 -47.12
C ASP A 1 7.51 -81.92 -46.37
N ASN A 2 7.80 -80.67 -46.01
CA ASN A 2 6.91 -79.54 -45.76
C ASN A 2 6.19 -79.33 -44.43
N ASP A 3 6.42 -78.09 -43.96
CA ASP A 3 5.67 -77.20 -43.08
C ASP A 3 5.59 -77.55 -41.59
N LYS A 4 6.44 -76.99 -40.71
CA LYS A 4 6.68 -75.56 -40.38
C LYS A 4 5.39 -74.74 -40.27
N ASN A 5 5.22 -74.14 -39.08
CA ASN A 5 4.16 -73.21 -38.64
C ASN A 5 2.84 -73.82 -38.17
N LYS A 6 2.68 -73.89 -36.84
CA LYS A 6 1.45 -73.40 -36.21
C LYS A 6 1.68 -72.92 -34.77
N GLU A 7 1.79 -71.61 -34.69
CA GLU A 7 1.25 -70.74 -33.64
C GLU A 7 1.83 -70.87 -32.23
N ASN A 8 2.94 -70.15 -32.02
CA ASN A 8 3.09 -69.38 -30.80
C ASN A 8 1.91 -68.39 -30.73
N LYS A 9 0.84 -68.78 -30.02
CA LYS A 9 -0.15 -67.85 -29.48
C LYS A 9 0.55 -66.96 -28.47
N MET A 10 1.27 -65.97 -28.98
CA MET A 10 1.65 -64.79 -28.23
C MET A 10 0.32 -64.11 -27.91
N THR A 11 -0.22 -64.39 -26.73
CA THR A 11 -1.37 -63.69 -26.18
C THR A 11 -1.04 -62.21 -26.30
N SER A 12 -1.72 -61.51 -27.22
CA SER A 12 -1.67 -60.07 -27.31
C SER A 12 -2.24 -59.54 -26.00
N LEU A 13 -1.35 -59.34 -25.03
CA LEU A 13 -1.66 -58.58 -23.84
C LEU A 13 -2.09 -57.22 -24.36
N ASN A 14 -3.38 -56.90 -24.21
CA ASN A 14 -3.90 -55.56 -24.47
C ASN A 14 -3.17 -54.61 -23.52
N ILE A 15 -2.07 -54.02 -23.99
CA ILE A 15 -1.35 -53.00 -23.26
C ILE A 15 -2.32 -51.82 -23.14
N PRO A 16 -2.72 -51.43 -21.91
CA PRO A 16 -3.67 -50.34 -21.74
C PRO A 16 -3.12 -49.06 -22.37
N GLN A 17 -3.86 -48.46 -23.31
CA GLN A 17 -3.47 -47.19 -23.95
C GLN A 17 -3.59 -45.98 -23.03
N LYS A 18 -4.13 -46.15 -21.82
CA LYS A 18 -4.26 -45.09 -20.83
C LYS A 18 -3.63 -45.51 -19.51
N TYR A 19 -2.84 -44.58 -18.98
CA TYR A 19 -2.20 -44.67 -17.68
C TYR A 19 -3.17 -45.09 -16.57
N LYS A 20 -2.73 -46.00 -15.70
CA LYS A 20 -3.39 -46.31 -14.43
C LYS A 20 -2.32 -46.44 -13.36
N ASP A 21 -2.34 -45.52 -12.39
CA ASP A 21 -1.67 -45.75 -11.11
C ASP A 21 -2.15 -47.06 -10.51
N VAL A 22 -1.23 -47.90 -10.03
CA VAL A 22 -1.59 -49.00 -9.15
C VAL A 22 -1.59 -48.45 -7.73
N LYS A 23 -2.77 -48.00 -7.30
CA LYS A 23 -3.04 -47.58 -5.92
C LYS A 23 -3.58 -48.77 -5.15
N ILE A 24 -2.87 -49.17 -4.11
CA ILE A 24 -3.29 -50.23 -3.20
C ILE A 24 -3.70 -49.56 -1.89
N ASN A 25 -4.99 -49.59 -1.60
CA ASN A 25 -5.50 -49.19 -0.29
C ASN A 25 -5.24 -50.34 0.69
N LEU A 26 -4.42 -50.09 1.70
CA LEU A 26 -4.12 -51.03 2.76
C LEU A 26 -4.98 -50.71 3.98
N LEU A 27 -5.65 -51.73 4.49
CA LEU A 27 -6.41 -51.68 5.73
C LEU A 27 -5.74 -52.62 6.73
N PHE A 28 -5.06 -52.06 7.73
CA PHE A 28 -4.51 -52.83 8.83
C PHE A 28 -5.43 -52.76 10.03
N LYS A 29 -5.80 -53.92 10.59
CA LYS A 29 -6.59 -54.02 11.82
C LYS A 29 -5.80 -54.74 12.90
N LYS A 30 -5.71 -54.12 14.09
CA LYS A 30 -5.13 -54.73 15.29
C LYS A 30 -5.83 -54.19 16.53
N ASP A 31 -6.17 -55.08 17.47
CA ASP A 31 -6.79 -54.75 18.77
C ASP A 31 -8.04 -53.86 18.64
N GLY A 32 -8.90 -54.14 17.65
CA GLY A 32 -10.12 -53.38 17.39
C GLY A 32 -9.91 -52.00 16.74
N LYS A 33 -8.66 -51.60 16.46
CA LYS A 33 -8.33 -50.34 15.77
C LYS A 33 -7.96 -50.61 14.31
N SER A 34 -8.37 -49.71 13.43
CA SER A 34 -8.07 -49.78 11.98
C SER A 34 -7.19 -48.62 11.55
N ILE A 35 -6.14 -48.91 10.79
CA ILE A 35 -5.31 -47.92 10.09
C ILE A 35 -5.57 -48.11 8.59
N VAL A 36 -5.99 -47.05 7.92
CA VAL A 36 -6.16 -47.00 6.46
C VAL A 36 -4.99 -46.21 5.89
N GLY A 37 -4.30 -46.78 4.90
CA GLY A 37 -3.24 -46.10 4.16
C GLY A 37 -3.32 -46.41 2.68
N GLU A 38 -2.78 -45.54 1.85
CA GLU A 38 -2.64 -45.74 0.40
C GLU A 38 -1.17 -46.00 0.09
N VAL A 39 -0.87 -47.10 -0.62
CA VAL A 39 0.45 -47.37 -1.20
C VAL A 39 0.34 -47.26 -2.70
N GLN A 40 1.12 -46.33 -3.26
CA GLN A 40 1.18 -46.08 -4.71
C GLN A 40 2.52 -46.58 -5.25
N PHE A 41 2.47 -47.49 -6.23
CA PHE A 41 3.68 -47.94 -6.93
C PHE A 41 3.89 -47.10 -8.19
N LEU A 42 4.98 -46.34 -8.21
CA LEU A 42 5.40 -45.57 -9.37
C LEU A 42 6.62 -46.24 -10.00
N PHE A 43 6.53 -46.66 -11.26
CA PHE A 43 7.70 -47.17 -11.98
C PHE A 43 8.76 -46.08 -12.06
N LYS A 44 10.04 -46.41 -11.82
CA LYS A 44 11.14 -45.44 -11.82
C LYS A 44 11.19 -44.60 -13.11
N ILE A 45 11.00 -45.23 -14.27
CA ILE A 45 10.98 -44.53 -15.57
C ILE A 45 9.80 -43.54 -15.68
N MET A 46 8.67 -43.86 -15.04
CA MET A 46 7.52 -42.97 -14.96
C MET A 46 7.70 -41.87 -13.91
N SER A 47 8.42 -42.14 -12.84
CA SER A 47 8.83 -41.11 -11.89
C SER A 47 9.72 -40.06 -12.55
N VAL A 48 10.66 -40.51 -13.39
CA VAL A 48 11.53 -39.63 -14.18
C VAL A 48 10.69 -38.85 -15.19
N PHE A 49 9.86 -39.54 -15.97
CA PHE A 49 8.98 -38.88 -16.94
C PHE A 49 8.03 -37.87 -16.29
N ASN A 50 7.32 -38.24 -15.21
CA ASN A 50 6.43 -37.34 -14.49
C ASN A 50 7.19 -36.14 -13.93
N HIS A 51 8.40 -36.32 -13.40
CA HIS A 51 9.22 -35.22 -12.91
C HIS A 51 9.64 -34.28 -14.04
N GLU A 52 10.00 -34.81 -15.20
CA GLU A 52 10.35 -34.03 -16.39
C GLU A 52 9.13 -33.33 -17.02
N THR A 53 7.95 -33.95 -16.98
CA THR A 53 6.70 -33.38 -17.51
C THR A 53 5.95 -32.49 -16.52
N HIS A 54 6.28 -32.54 -15.23
CA HIS A 54 5.59 -31.78 -14.18
C HIS A 54 5.56 -30.27 -14.46
N PRO A 55 6.65 -29.62 -14.93
CA PRO A 55 6.60 -28.20 -15.29
C PRO A 55 5.57 -27.90 -16.38
N PHE A 56 5.44 -28.76 -17.39
CA PHE A 56 4.45 -28.59 -18.47
C PHE A 56 3.02 -28.84 -17.99
N TYR A 57 2.82 -29.81 -17.11
CA TYR A 57 1.53 -30.03 -16.46
C TYR A 57 1.13 -28.83 -15.60
N GLU A 58 2.06 -28.23 -14.86
CA GLU A 58 1.82 -27.00 -14.10
C GLU A 58 1.45 -25.83 -14.99
N ILE A 59 2.15 -25.64 -16.12
CA ILE A 59 1.80 -24.62 -17.12
C ILE A 59 0.37 -24.85 -17.65
N TRP A 60 0.04 -26.08 -18.05
CA TRP A 60 -1.28 -26.40 -18.60
C TRP A 60 -2.41 -26.27 -17.56
N ARG A 61 -2.14 -26.65 -16.31
CA ARG A 61 -3.08 -26.46 -15.20
C ARG A 61 -3.30 -24.98 -14.92
N GLN A 62 -2.23 -24.17 -14.94
CA GLN A 62 -2.33 -22.72 -14.82
C GLN A 62 -3.12 -22.12 -15.98
N GLU A 63 -2.89 -22.56 -17.21
CA GLU A 63 -3.66 -22.11 -18.38
C GLU A 63 -5.15 -22.44 -18.25
N SER A 64 -5.49 -23.68 -17.91
CA SER A 64 -6.87 -24.12 -17.69
C SER A 64 -7.54 -23.33 -16.55
N PHE A 65 -6.81 -23.07 -15.47
CA PHE A 65 -7.28 -22.26 -14.35
C PHE A 65 -7.49 -20.79 -14.77
N ILE A 66 -6.57 -20.23 -15.55
CA ILE A 66 -6.66 -18.85 -16.06
C ILE A 66 -7.88 -18.73 -16.99
N LEU A 67 -8.05 -19.64 -17.96
CA LEU A 67 -9.18 -19.66 -18.87
C LEU A 67 -10.51 -19.80 -18.12
N GLY A 68 -10.59 -20.76 -17.18
CA GLY A 68 -11.77 -20.92 -16.33
C GLY A 68 -12.05 -19.68 -15.46
N SER A 69 -11.01 -18.99 -15.00
CA SER A 69 -11.16 -17.74 -14.24
C SER A 69 -11.72 -16.62 -15.11
N PHE A 70 -11.29 -16.49 -16.37
CA PHE A 70 -11.87 -15.52 -17.31
C PHE A 70 -13.36 -15.80 -17.59
N GLU A 71 -13.72 -17.07 -17.84
CA GLU A 71 -15.14 -17.45 -18.03
C GLU A 71 -16.02 -17.13 -16.82
N ILE A 72 -15.46 -17.24 -15.60
CA ILE A 72 -16.16 -16.86 -14.38
C ILE A 72 -16.25 -15.34 -14.28
N MET A 73 -15.16 -14.61 -14.54
CA MET A 73 -15.14 -13.15 -14.47
C MET A 73 -16.16 -12.50 -15.42
N ASP A 74 -16.31 -13.02 -16.64
CA ASP A 74 -17.28 -12.54 -17.62
C ASP A 74 -18.74 -12.68 -17.15
N LYS A 75 -19.01 -13.64 -16.25
CA LYS A 75 -20.33 -13.87 -15.66
C LYS A 75 -20.58 -13.06 -14.40
N LEU A 76 -19.55 -12.43 -13.82
CA LEU A 76 -19.72 -11.64 -12.60
C LEU A 76 -20.37 -10.29 -12.90
N PRO A 77 -21.20 -9.75 -11.99
CA PRO A 77 -21.67 -8.37 -12.10
C PRO A 77 -20.52 -7.38 -12.15
N PHE A 78 -20.72 -6.24 -12.84
CA PHE A 78 -19.69 -5.20 -13.02
C PHE A 78 -19.02 -4.79 -11.70
N ASP A 79 -19.79 -4.56 -10.63
CA ASP A 79 -19.24 -4.18 -9.32
C ASP A 79 -18.25 -5.22 -8.75
N LYS A 80 -18.48 -6.51 -9.04
CA LYS A 80 -17.55 -7.58 -8.63
C LYS A 80 -16.32 -7.62 -9.50
N GLN A 81 -16.45 -7.40 -10.81
CA GLN A 81 -15.30 -7.28 -11.70
C GLN A 81 -14.44 -6.07 -11.32
N LEU A 82 -15.06 -4.92 -11.00
CA LEU A 82 -14.38 -3.71 -10.55
C LEU A 82 -13.65 -3.91 -9.22
N GLN A 83 -14.27 -4.63 -8.28
CA GLN A 83 -13.63 -5.01 -7.02
C GLN A 83 -12.42 -5.92 -7.23
N ILE A 84 -12.53 -6.92 -8.12
CA ILE A 84 -11.44 -7.84 -8.47
C ILE A 84 -10.30 -7.11 -9.19
N ALA A 85 -10.64 -6.20 -10.11
CA ALA A 85 -9.67 -5.40 -10.84
C ALA A 85 -8.75 -4.63 -9.87
N SER A 86 -9.25 -4.20 -8.71
CA SER A 86 -8.45 -3.63 -7.62
C SER A 86 -7.45 -2.55 -8.08
N PHE A 87 -7.90 -1.71 -9.02
CA PHE A 87 -7.10 -0.67 -9.66
C PHE A 87 -5.87 -1.16 -10.44
N ASN A 88 -5.83 -2.43 -10.84
CA ASN A 88 -4.84 -2.94 -11.78
C ASN A 88 -5.05 -2.28 -13.15
N ARG A 89 -3.96 -1.73 -13.73
CA ARG A 89 -3.99 -1.03 -15.02
C ARG A 89 -4.69 -1.81 -16.13
N ARG A 90 -4.39 -3.10 -16.29
CA ARG A 90 -4.91 -3.93 -17.40
C ARG A 90 -6.40 -4.18 -17.22
N ASP A 91 -6.82 -4.54 -16.01
CA ASP A 91 -8.20 -4.89 -15.72
C ASP A 91 -9.08 -3.64 -15.74
N MET A 92 -8.60 -2.51 -15.20
CA MET A 92 -9.29 -1.22 -15.31
C MET A 92 -9.47 -0.79 -16.77
N ALA A 93 -8.44 -0.93 -17.61
CA ALA A 93 -8.54 -0.60 -19.03
C ALA A 93 -9.57 -1.49 -19.75
N ASN A 94 -9.61 -2.79 -19.44
CA ASN A 94 -10.62 -3.70 -19.99
C ASN A 94 -12.04 -3.28 -19.56
N LEU A 95 -12.24 -2.98 -18.27
CA LEU A 95 -13.54 -2.52 -17.77
C LEU A 95 -13.97 -1.21 -18.42
N MET A 96 -13.05 -0.26 -18.59
CA MET A 96 -13.32 1.00 -19.27
C MET A 96 -13.67 0.81 -20.76
N PHE A 97 -13.08 -0.19 -21.41
CA PHE A 97 -13.34 -0.48 -22.82
C PHE A 97 -14.69 -1.19 -23.03
N TYR A 98 -14.95 -2.26 -22.26
CA TYR A 98 -16.15 -3.09 -22.45
C TYR A 98 -17.40 -2.56 -21.73
N PHE A 99 -17.24 -1.82 -20.63
CA PHE A 99 -18.35 -1.39 -19.77
C PHE A 99 -18.30 0.10 -19.38
N PRO A 100 -18.07 1.04 -20.32
CA PRO A 100 -17.92 2.46 -19.99
C PRO A 100 -19.11 3.04 -19.23
N ASN A 101 -20.34 2.66 -19.61
CA ASN A 101 -21.57 3.17 -19.02
C ASN A 101 -21.87 2.64 -17.60
N GLU A 102 -21.22 1.55 -17.20
CA GLU A 102 -21.49 0.90 -15.91
C GLU A 102 -20.79 1.64 -14.75
N PHE A 103 -19.72 2.41 -15.02
CA PHE A 103 -19.05 3.21 -13.99
C PHE A 103 -20.01 4.22 -13.32
N HIS A 104 -20.93 4.84 -14.06
CA HIS A 104 -21.93 5.76 -13.50
C HIS A 104 -22.98 5.06 -12.64
N ARG A 105 -23.26 3.78 -12.92
CA ARG A 105 -24.33 2.99 -12.31
C ARG A 105 -23.83 2.16 -11.13
N SER A 106 -22.53 1.92 -11.07
CA SER A 106 -21.87 1.14 -10.03
C SER A 106 -22.22 1.65 -8.64
N SER A 107 -22.76 0.73 -7.82
CA SER A 107 -23.03 1.01 -6.42
C SER A 107 -21.74 1.06 -5.61
N LEU A 108 -20.74 0.26 -6.02
CA LEU A 108 -19.41 0.24 -5.43
C LEU A 108 -18.74 1.61 -5.46
N ILE A 109 -18.80 2.31 -6.60
CA ILE A 109 -18.20 3.64 -6.78
C ILE A 109 -18.83 4.71 -5.85
N ARG A 110 -20.11 4.53 -5.49
CA ARG A 110 -20.85 5.42 -4.60
C ARG A 110 -20.75 5.02 -3.12
N SER A 111 -20.31 3.80 -2.84
CA SER A 111 -20.18 3.28 -1.48
C SER A 111 -18.92 3.79 -0.79
N LEU A 112 -18.96 3.81 0.54
CA LEU A 112 -17.79 4.09 1.38
C LEU A 112 -17.08 2.77 1.72
N GLY A 113 -15.75 2.84 1.79
CA GLY A 113 -14.90 1.78 2.29
C GLY A 113 -15.02 1.59 3.81
N PRO A 114 -14.32 0.58 4.35
CA PRO A 114 -14.42 0.20 5.77
C PRO A 114 -13.91 1.25 6.77
N ASN A 115 -13.13 2.23 6.33
CA ASN A 115 -12.66 3.38 7.13
C ASN A 115 -13.29 4.70 6.66
N GLY A 116 -14.44 4.64 5.97
CA GLY A 116 -15.14 5.79 5.40
C GLY A 116 -14.48 6.39 4.15
N GLU A 117 -13.49 5.74 3.57
CA GLU A 117 -12.83 6.20 2.34
C GLU A 117 -13.78 6.04 1.15
N ASN A 118 -14.06 7.15 0.44
CA ASN A 118 -14.78 7.08 -0.83
C ASN A 118 -13.93 6.42 -1.92
N PHE A 119 -14.55 6.10 -3.07
CA PHE A 119 -13.89 5.38 -4.15
C PHE A 119 -12.63 6.11 -4.69
N ILE A 120 -12.67 7.44 -4.81
CA ILE A 120 -11.52 8.23 -5.25
C ILE A 120 -10.38 8.22 -4.21
N SER A 121 -10.69 8.22 -2.92
CA SER A 121 -9.69 8.03 -1.85
C SER A 121 -9.10 6.62 -1.85
N GLN A 122 -9.91 5.59 -2.11
CA GLN A 122 -9.41 4.20 -2.27
C GLN A 122 -8.46 4.09 -3.46
N MET A 123 -8.81 4.74 -4.57
CA MET A 123 -7.96 4.84 -5.76
C MET A 123 -6.65 5.57 -5.44
N ALA A 124 -6.71 6.74 -4.81
CA ALA A 124 -5.51 7.48 -4.38
C ALA A 124 -4.60 6.68 -3.43
N ASN A 125 -5.15 5.79 -2.61
CA ASN A 125 -4.39 4.96 -1.68
C ASN A 125 -3.85 3.65 -2.31
N ASN A 126 -4.09 3.42 -3.60
CA ASN A 126 -3.62 2.23 -4.30
C ASN A 126 -2.43 2.57 -5.23
N SER A 127 -1.28 1.96 -4.98
CA SER A 127 -0.05 2.19 -5.74
C SER A 127 -0.01 1.58 -7.15
N ASN A 128 -1.04 0.80 -7.52
CA ASN A 128 -1.19 0.25 -8.88
C ASN A 128 -1.87 1.24 -9.84
N VAL A 129 -2.41 2.33 -9.33
CA VAL A 129 -2.98 3.38 -10.15
C VAL A 129 -1.91 4.00 -11.03
N THR A 130 -2.25 4.17 -12.31
CA THR A 130 -1.39 4.83 -13.29
C THR A 130 -2.12 6.03 -13.88
N TYR A 131 -1.35 7.07 -14.19
CA TYR A 131 -1.87 8.33 -14.73
C TYR A 131 -2.81 8.12 -15.93
N ASP A 132 -2.44 7.29 -16.92
CA ASP A 132 -3.18 7.15 -18.17
C ASP A 132 -4.67 6.84 -17.98
N TYR A 133 -4.98 5.73 -17.29
CA TYR A 133 -6.37 5.31 -17.11
C TYR A 133 -7.08 6.18 -16.06
N ALA A 134 -6.35 6.66 -15.04
CA ALA A 134 -6.92 7.53 -14.01
C ALA A 134 -7.38 8.87 -14.61
N ASN A 135 -6.54 9.47 -15.45
CA ASN A 135 -6.85 10.68 -16.20
C ASN A 135 -8.05 10.45 -17.13
N ALA A 136 -8.08 9.31 -17.83
CA ALA A 136 -9.23 8.95 -18.65
C ALA A 136 -10.52 8.79 -17.83
N LEU A 137 -10.49 8.17 -16.65
CA LEU A 137 -11.65 8.06 -15.76
C LEU A 137 -12.16 9.43 -15.31
N PHE A 138 -11.25 10.37 -15.01
CA PHE A 138 -11.60 11.65 -14.40
C PHE A 138 -11.98 12.73 -15.41
N SER A 139 -11.44 12.66 -16.63
CA SER A 139 -11.43 13.80 -17.55
C SER A 139 -11.88 13.46 -18.97
N LYS A 140 -12.11 12.19 -19.30
CA LYS A 140 -12.53 11.83 -20.66
C LYS A 140 -13.97 12.24 -20.89
N LYS A 141 -14.16 13.06 -21.92
CA LYS A 141 -15.46 13.48 -22.43
C LYS A 141 -15.71 12.90 -23.81
N ASP A 142 -16.98 12.71 -24.14
CA ASP A 142 -17.42 12.33 -25.49
C ASP A 142 -17.45 13.55 -26.43
N GLU A 143 -17.85 13.32 -27.69
CA GLU A 143 -17.97 14.35 -28.73
C GLU A 143 -18.97 15.46 -28.36
N ASP A 144 -19.94 15.14 -27.50
CA ASP A 144 -20.95 16.06 -26.97
C ASP A 144 -20.47 16.77 -25.68
N ASN A 145 -19.19 16.62 -25.31
CA ASN A 145 -18.60 17.18 -24.08
C ASN A 145 -19.26 16.65 -22.78
N LYS A 146 -19.83 15.45 -22.82
CA LYS A 146 -20.35 14.74 -21.64
C LYS A 146 -19.30 13.81 -21.06
N ASP A 147 -19.28 13.68 -19.74
CA ASP A 147 -18.33 12.79 -19.07
C ASP A 147 -18.63 11.32 -19.40
N ILE A 148 -17.61 10.55 -19.80
CA ILE A 148 -17.78 9.15 -20.23
C ILE A 148 -17.87 8.21 -19.03
N PHE A 149 -17.00 8.39 -18.03
CA PHE A 149 -16.82 7.42 -16.93
C PHE A 149 -17.27 7.93 -15.56
N PHE A 150 -16.78 9.10 -15.13
CA PHE A 150 -17.20 9.76 -13.91
C PHE A 150 -17.69 11.17 -14.21
N LEU A 151 -18.85 11.51 -13.67
CA LEU A 151 -19.35 12.88 -13.72
C LEU A 151 -18.39 13.82 -12.98
N GLY A 152 -17.97 14.92 -13.59
CA GLY A 152 -17.00 15.84 -13.01
C GLY A 152 -17.42 16.33 -11.61
N LYS A 153 -18.70 16.66 -11.42
CA LYS A 153 -19.24 17.05 -10.10
C LYS A 153 -19.12 15.95 -9.04
N PHE A 154 -19.25 14.68 -9.45
CA PHE A 154 -19.11 13.54 -8.57
C PHE A 154 -17.65 13.31 -8.16
N VAL A 155 -16.70 13.45 -9.09
CA VAL A 155 -15.27 13.38 -8.77
C VAL A 155 -14.91 14.49 -7.79
N GLN A 156 -15.31 15.73 -8.07
CA GLN A 156 -15.02 16.88 -7.21
C GLN A 156 -15.58 16.71 -5.80
N SER A 157 -16.79 16.20 -5.64
CA SER A 157 -17.37 15.97 -4.30
C SER A 157 -16.60 14.89 -3.52
N GLN A 158 -16.11 13.85 -4.19
CA GLN A 158 -15.28 12.83 -3.53
C GLN A 158 -13.89 13.34 -3.17
N LEU A 159 -13.25 14.17 -4.01
CA LEU A 159 -11.92 14.73 -3.74
C LEU A 159 -11.87 15.59 -2.47
N ILE A 160 -12.97 16.30 -2.15
CA ILE A 160 -13.09 17.14 -0.95
C ILE A 160 -13.74 16.42 0.25
N THR A 161 -14.08 15.14 0.10
CA THR A 161 -14.68 14.35 1.20
C THR A 161 -13.58 13.65 2.00
N LYS A 162 -13.55 13.90 3.31
CA LYS A 162 -12.65 13.23 4.25
C LYS A 162 -13.15 11.82 4.57
N ASP A 163 -12.23 10.89 4.77
CA ASP A 163 -12.54 9.60 5.39
C ASP A 163 -12.78 9.74 6.91
N GLU A 164 -13.05 8.63 7.63
CA GLU A 164 -13.24 8.65 9.08
C GLU A 164 -12.00 9.16 9.81
N LYS A 165 -10.84 8.95 9.20
CA LYS A 165 -9.53 9.44 9.60
C LYS A 165 -9.28 10.85 9.09
N GLY A 166 -10.28 11.63 8.75
CA GLY A 166 -10.09 13.04 8.37
C GLY A 166 -9.19 13.28 7.15
N THR A 167 -8.84 12.24 6.39
CA THR A 167 -7.84 12.25 5.32
C THR A 167 -8.53 12.41 3.96
N TYR A 168 -7.99 13.31 3.13
CA TYR A 168 -8.47 13.51 1.76
C TYR A 168 -7.75 12.60 0.76
N ALA A 169 -8.35 12.43 -0.42
CA ALA A 169 -7.73 11.70 -1.53
C ALA A 169 -6.32 12.21 -1.87
N LEU A 170 -6.09 13.54 -1.86
CA LEU A 170 -4.76 14.12 -2.12
C LEU A 170 -3.68 13.59 -1.18
N MET A 171 -3.96 13.41 0.11
CA MET A 171 -2.96 12.94 1.07
C MET A 171 -2.64 11.45 0.89
N HIS A 172 -3.66 10.64 0.57
CA HIS A 172 -3.42 9.27 0.14
C HIS A 172 -2.55 9.25 -1.12
N ALA A 173 -2.83 10.14 -2.09
CA ALA A 173 -2.10 10.21 -3.33
C ALA A 173 -0.64 10.62 -3.12
N LEU A 174 -0.39 11.64 -2.29
CA LEU A 174 0.94 12.10 -1.90
C LEU A 174 1.79 10.98 -1.29
N SER A 175 1.17 10.00 -0.62
CA SER A 175 1.84 8.87 0.04
C SER A 175 2.07 7.66 -0.87
N LYS A 176 1.19 7.42 -1.84
CA LYS A 176 1.12 6.13 -2.56
C LYS A 176 1.38 6.20 -4.06
N GLN A 177 1.18 7.35 -4.69
CA GLN A 177 1.28 7.45 -6.14
C GLN A 177 2.73 7.55 -6.59
N ARG A 178 2.99 7.12 -7.83
CA ARG A 178 4.35 6.95 -8.39
C ARG A 178 4.82 8.11 -9.27
N SER A 179 3.99 9.13 -9.48
CA SER A 179 4.37 10.32 -10.25
C SER A 179 3.59 11.54 -9.79
N ILE A 180 4.16 12.73 -9.98
CA ILE A 180 3.52 14.01 -9.65
C ILE A 180 2.27 14.22 -10.51
N GLU A 181 2.30 13.82 -11.78
CA GLU A 181 1.16 13.89 -12.70
C GLU A 181 -0.02 13.07 -12.18
N CYS A 182 0.25 11.88 -11.65
CA CYS A 182 -0.78 11.05 -11.04
C CYS A 182 -1.32 11.66 -9.75
N ILE A 183 -0.46 12.28 -8.91
CA ILE A 183 -0.90 13.00 -7.70
C ILE A 183 -1.81 14.17 -8.07
N LYS A 184 -1.49 14.92 -9.13
CA LYS A 184 -2.26 16.08 -9.60
C LYS A 184 -3.70 15.75 -9.96
N LEU A 185 -4.00 14.52 -10.38
CA LEU A 185 -5.37 14.06 -10.64
C LEU A 185 -6.27 14.11 -9.39
N PHE A 186 -5.67 14.05 -8.20
CA PHE A 186 -6.39 14.04 -6.91
C PHE A 186 -6.48 15.41 -6.26
N ILE A 187 -6.24 16.48 -7.02
CA ILE A 187 -6.43 17.87 -6.58
C ILE A 187 -7.82 18.32 -7.05
N PRO A 188 -8.69 18.80 -6.15
CA PRO A 188 -9.95 19.40 -6.55
C PRO A 188 -9.72 20.55 -7.54
N SER A 189 -10.52 20.62 -8.58
CA SER A 189 -10.49 21.77 -9.49
C SER A 189 -10.94 23.02 -8.74
N PRO A 190 -10.35 24.19 -9.04
CA PRO A 190 -10.75 25.44 -8.41
C PRO A 190 -12.22 25.74 -8.70
N SER A 191 -13.04 25.84 -7.65
CA SER A 191 -14.42 26.30 -7.78
C SER A 191 -14.48 27.83 -7.88
N PRO A 192 -15.31 28.41 -8.75
CA PRO A 192 -15.52 29.87 -8.83
C PRO A 192 -16.10 30.48 -7.55
N SER A 193 -16.60 29.66 -6.61
CA SER A 193 -17.05 30.10 -5.28
C SER A 193 -15.92 30.33 -4.27
N ASN A 194 -14.66 30.39 -4.72
CA ASN A 194 -13.42 30.58 -3.97
C ASN A 194 -13.00 29.42 -3.04
N GLU A 195 -11.68 29.24 -2.95
CA GLU A 195 -10.89 28.52 -1.92
C GLU A 195 -10.83 26.98 -1.90
N THR A 196 -11.49 26.22 -2.77
CA THR A 196 -11.51 24.74 -2.63
C THR A 196 -10.18 24.03 -2.90
N ASP A 197 -9.35 24.55 -3.80
CA ASP A 197 -8.01 24.03 -4.10
C ASP A 197 -7.00 24.36 -2.98
N LYS A 198 -6.97 25.64 -2.56
CA LYS A 198 -6.20 26.10 -1.40
C LYS A 198 -6.65 25.42 -0.11
N PHE A 199 -7.93 25.05 -0.02
CA PHE A 199 -8.48 24.42 1.18
C PHE A 199 -7.81 23.08 1.45
N VAL A 200 -7.66 22.19 0.45
CA VAL A 200 -7.06 20.87 0.69
C VAL A 200 -5.57 20.99 1.03
N TRP A 201 -4.84 21.85 0.33
CA TRP A 201 -3.42 22.12 0.62
C TRP A 201 -3.20 22.72 2.01
N ASN A 202 -4.10 23.60 2.45
CA ASN A 202 -3.98 24.33 3.70
C ASN A 202 -4.70 23.65 4.88
N THR A 203 -5.39 22.55 4.64
CA THR A 203 -6.03 21.77 5.70
C THR A 203 -4.99 20.86 6.35
N LEU A 204 -4.86 20.98 7.67
CA LEU A 204 -4.27 19.93 8.48
C LEU A 204 -5.28 18.78 8.56
N ASN A 205 -4.84 17.56 8.29
CA ASN A 205 -5.71 16.41 8.55
C ASN A 205 -6.06 16.40 10.02
N ASN A 206 -7.33 16.54 10.36
CA ASN A 206 -7.83 16.25 11.70
C ASN A 206 -8.22 14.78 11.68
N VAL A 207 -7.23 13.90 11.69
CA VAL A 207 -7.46 12.46 11.70
C VAL A 207 -8.18 12.10 12.98
N LYS A 208 -9.30 11.40 12.90
CA LYS A 208 -9.85 10.73 14.08
C LYS A 208 -9.44 9.28 13.95
N LYS A 209 -8.52 8.82 14.79
CA LYS A 209 -8.30 7.39 14.94
C LYS A 209 -9.10 6.91 16.12
N ARG A 210 -10.01 5.97 15.87
CA ARG A 210 -10.43 5.02 16.90
C ARG A 210 -9.18 4.22 17.26
N ILE A 211 -8.48 4.63 18.32
CA ILE A 211 -7.55 3.72 18.99
C ILE A 211 -8.44 2.59 19.51
N TYR A 212 -8.52 1.49 18.76
CA TYR A 212 -9.03 0.25 19.33
C TYR A 212 -8.12 -0.07 20.50
N SER A 213 -8.72 0.04 21.69
CA SER A 213 -8.18 -0.18 23.02
C SER A 213 -7.80 -1.64 23.23
N ILE A 214 -6.92 -2.20 22.39
CA ILE A 214 -6.28 -3.49 22.68
C ILE A 214 -4.98 -3.26 23.47
N MET A 215 -4.36 -2.08 23.36
CA MET A 215 -3.13 -1.76 24.10
C MET A 215 -3.34 -1.12 25.49
N TYR A 216 -4.60 -0.88 25.90
CA TYR A 216 -4.97 -0.36 27.23
C TYR A 216 -6.17 -1.10 27.85
N MET A 217 -6.28 -2.42 27.63
CA MET A 217 -7.13 -3.29 28.47
C MET A 217 -6.54 -3.47 29.89
N TYR A 218 -6.11 -2.38 30.53
CA TYR A 218 -5.67 -2.35 31.92
C TYR A 218 -6.15 -1.13 32.71
N ASP A 219 -6.92 -0.21 32.13
CA ASP A 219 -7.60 0.83 32.90
C ASP A 219 -9.12 0.77 32.71
N LYS A 220 -9.84 0.70 33.84
CA LYS A 220 -11.25 0.30 33.99
C LYS A 220 -12.24 1.44 33.70
N ARG A 221 -11.80 2.53 33.05
CA ARG A 221 -12.64 3.69 32.75
C ARG A 221 -12.85 3.76 31.24
N ASN A 222 -14.02 3.30 30.80
CA ASN A 222 -14.51 3.30 29.41
C ASN A 222 -14.75 4.72 28.86
N GLU A 223 -13.77 5.63 28.95
CA GLU A 223 -13.81 6.89 28.23
C GLU A 223 -13.01 6.73 26.94
N THR A 224 -13.72 6.69 25.81
CA THR A 224 -13.09 6.74 24.49
C THR A 224 -12.55 8.16 24.29
N ILE A 225 -11.31 8.42 24.69
CA ILE A 225 -10.64 9.67 24.39
C ILE A 225 -10.36 9.69 22.88
N ASN A 226 -11.13 10.50 22.15
CA ASN A 226 -10.89 10.76 20.74
C ASN A 226 -9.70 11.71 20.62
N TYR A 227 -8.52 11.17 20.31
CA TYR A 227 -7.39 12.01 19.89
C TYR A 227 -7.62 12.46 18.44
N LEU A 228 -7.55 13.77 18.21
CA LEU A 228 -7.49 14.34 16.88
C LEU A 228 -6.04 14.31 16.42
N GLU A 229 -5.74 13.50 15.43
CA GLU A 229 -4.41 13.38 14.84
C GLU A 229 -4.21 14.37 13.68
N GLY A 230 -3.48 15.45 13.92
CA GLY A 230 -2.88 16.34 12.93
C GLY A 230 -1.79 15.64 12.10
N TYR A 231 -1.98 15.43 10.80
CA TYR A 231 -0.88 15.21 9.84
C TYR A 231 -0.85 16.36 8.82
N SER A 232 0.33 16.87 8.51
CA SER A 232 0.50 17.80 7.38
C SER A 232 0.58 17.01 6.06
N CYS A 233 0.17 17.63 4.95
CA CYS A 233 0.36 17.05 3.61
C CYS A 233 1.85 16.76 3.31
N ILE A 234 2.77 17.57 3.86
CA ILE A 234 4.22 17.37 3.73
C ILE A 234 4.64 16.05 4.38
N SER A 235 4.09 15.69 5.55
CA SER A 235 4.37 14.40 6.20
C SER A 235 3.97 13.21 5.32
N PHE A 236 2.87 13.29 4.55
CA PHE A 236 2.51 12.23 3.60
C PHE A 236 3.49 12.16 2.42
N ALA A 237 3.88 13.32 1.89
CA ALA A 237 4.79 13.41 0.76
C ALA A 237 6.18 12.84 1.05
N VAL A 238 6.78 13.20 2.19
CA VAL A 238 8.12 12.70 2.59
C VAL A 238 8.14 11.22 2.95
N ARG A 239 6.97 10.58 3.14
CA ARG A 239 6.86 9.13 3.34
C ARG A 239 6.80 8.36 2.03
N ASN A 240 6.53 9.04 0.92
CA ASN A 240 6.42 8.41 -0.38
C ASN A 240 7.80 8.13 -0.95
N THR A 241 8.15 6.85 -1.04
CA THR A 241 9.42 6.37 -1.59
C THR A 241 9.32 6.04 -3.08
N ASN A 242 8.15 6.23 -3.70
CA ASN A 242 7.91 5.94 -5.12
C ASN A 242 8.13 7.15 -6.03
N VAL A 243 8.39 8.33 -5.46
CA VAL A 243 8.61 9.59 -6.20
C VAL A 243 9.88 10.24 -5.68
N ASN A 244 10.59 10.96 -6.54
CA ASN A 244 11.70 11.79 -6.10
C ASN A 244 11.18 12.84 -5.09
N VAL A 245 11.55 12.67 -3.82
CA VAL A 245 11.02 13.51 -2.74
C VAL A 245 11.39 14.99 -2.91
N LEU A 246 12.53 15.31 -3.51
CA LEU A 246 12.93 16.71 -3.73
C LEU A 246 12.03 17.38 -4.77
N GLU A 247 11.77 16.71 -5.89
CA GLU A 247 10.85 17.21 -6.93
C GLU A 247 9.44 17.39 -6.36
N LEU A 248 8.97 16.42 -5.57
CA LEU A 248 7.66 16.48 -4.93
C LEU A 248 7.56 17.65 -3.95
N LEU A 249 8.57 17.85 -3.09
CA LEU A 249 8.61 18.96 -2.14
C LEU A 249 8.67 20.33 -2.83
N ASN A 250 9.46 20.46 -3.90
CA ASN A 250 9.54 21.70 -4.66
C ASN A 250 8.19 22.07 -5.27
N TRP A 251 7.53 21.12 -5.94
CA TRP A 251 6.20 21.33 -6.49
C TRP A 251 5.18 21.69 -5.38
N MET A 252 5.15 20.95 -4.27
CA MET A 252 4.23 21.26 -3.16
C MET A 252 4.48 22.64 -2.55
N LYS A 253 5.74 23.09 -2.48
CA LYS A 253 6.09 24.41 -1.95
C LYS A 253 5.51 25.54 -2.81
N GLU A 254 5.42 25.33 -4.12
CA GLU A 254 4.76 26.26 -5.05
C GLU A 254 3.24 26.30 -4.82
N GLU A 255 2.60 25.15 -4.59
CA GLU A 255 1.15 25.04 -4.36
C GLU A 255 0.70 25.59 -3.00
N ILE A 256 1.43 25.29 -1.92
CA ILE A 256 1.08 25.67 -0.54
C ILE A 256 1.34 27.16 -0.28
N GLY A 257 2.34 27.74 -0.95
CA GLY A 257 2.81 29.10 -0.71
C GLY A 257 3.72 29.24 0.53
N LYS A 258 4.59 30.26 0.51
CA LYS A 258 5.70 30.42 1.48
C LYS A 258 5.25 30.47 2.95
N GLY A 259 4.18 31.21 3.25
CA GLY A 259 3.71 31.38 4.64
C GLY A 259 3.23 30.09 5.29
N ASN A 260 2.45 29.29 4.55
CA ASN A 260 1.94 28.01 5.06
C ASN A 260 3.00 26.91 5.02
N TRP A 261 3.97 26.98 4.11
CA TRP A 261 5.09 26.04 4.06
C TRP A 261 5.86 25.99 5.38
N GLN A 262 6.28 27.16 5.89
CA GLN A 262 7.03 27.27 7.14
C GLN A 262 6.25 26.71 8.35
N LYS A 263 4.92 26.90 8.34
CA LYS A 263 4.03 26.30 9.36
C LYS A 263 4.00 24.78 9.26
N PHE A 264 3.87 24.23 8.05
CA PHE A 264 3.71 22.78 7.85
C PHE A 264 4.98 21.98 8.08
N ILE A 265 6.16 22.48 7.74
CA ILE A 265 7.42 21.80 8.04
C ILE A 265 7.72 21.73 9.56
N LYS A 266 7.12 22.64 10.35
CA LYS A 266 7.16 22.62 11.82
C LYS A 266 6.02 21.80 12.44
N THR A 267 4.98 21.50 11.67
CA THR A 267 3.80 20.81 12.21
C THR A 267 4.14 19.36 12.52
N ARG A 268 3.90 18.95 13.76
CA ARG A 268 4.16 17.60 14.24
C ARG A 268 2.99 16.69 13.98
N ASP A 269 3.29 15.46 13.58
CA ASP A 269 2.35 14.35 13.49
C ASP A 269 1.87 14.01 14.91
N THR A 270 0.83 14.64 15.40
CA THR A 270 0.14 14.37 16.69
C THR A 270 0.31 12.99 17.37
N ASN A 271 0.23 11.87 16.65
CA ASN A 271 0.44 10.53 17.23
C ASN A 271 1.87 10.27 17.70
N GLN A 272 2.81 10.49 16.78
CA GLN A 272 4.21 10.14 17.00
C GLN A 272 5.01 11.40 17.35
N GLY A 273 4.43 12.59 17.27
CA GLY A 273 5.11 13.86 17.40
C GLY A 273 6.20 14.10 16.35
N LEU A 274 6.19 13.39 15.21
CA LEU A 274 7.22 13.48 14.17
C LEU A 274 7.03 14.74 13.32
N THR A 275 8.10 15.46 13.04
CA THR A 275 8.07 16.49 11.99
C THR A 275 8.22 15.86 10.60
N PRO A 276 7.90 16.57 9.50
CA PRO A 276 8.23 16.13 8.15
C PRO A 276 9.71 15.76 7.97
N LEU A 277 10.65 16.49 8.59
CA LEU A 277 12.07 16.14 8.55
C LEU A 277 12.36 14.78 9.22
N MET A 278 11.76 14.53 10.39
CA MET A 278 11.89 13.25 11.07
C MET A 278 11.30 12.10 10.24
N ASN A 279 10.16 12.32 9.59
CA ASN A 279 9.60 11.35 8.64
C ASN A 279 10.56 11.10 7.47
N ALA A 280 11.17 12.14 6.88
CA ALA A 280 12.13 11.96 5.81
C ALA A 280 13.35 11.10 6.25
N LEU A 281 13.85 11.33 7.47
CA LEU A 281 14.92 10.51 8.06
C LEU A 281 14.54 9.04 8.23
N ILE A 282 13.27 8.75 8.51
CA ILE A 282 12.74 7.39 8.69
C ILE A 282 12.50 6.68 7.37
N TYR A 283 11.94 7.36 6.36
CA TYR A 283 11.40 6.69 5.17
C TYR A 283 12.25 6.84 3.92
N GLN A 284 12.99 7.95 3.78
CA GLN A 284 13.75 8.22 2.56
C GLN A 284 15.14 7.62 2.66
N SER A 285 15.49 6.72 1.73
CA SER A 285 16.83 6.09 1.64
C SER A 285 17.91 7.07 1.20
N GLU A 286 17.54 8.09 0.42
CA GLU A 286 18.44 9.09 -0.13
C GLU A 286 18.06 10.47 0.41
N LEU A 287 18.95 11.04 1.23
CA LEU A 287 18.83 12.40 1.74
C LEU A 287 20.03 13.19 1.28
N ASN A 288 19.79 14.42 0.85
CA ASN A 288 20.82 15.35 0.40
C ASN A 288 20.55 16.75 0.95
N ASP A 289 21.50 17.66 0.74
CA ASP A 289 21.44 19.04 1.23
C ASP A 289 20.15 19.77 0.81
N ASN A 290 19.65 19.53 -0.41
CA ASN A 290 18.46 20.20 -0.91
C ASN A 290 17.18 19.72 -0.21
N ILE A 291 17.08 18.41 0.06
CA ILE A 291 15.92 17.85 0.79
C ILE A 291 15.90 18.38 2.23
N ILE A 292 17.05 18.40 2.91
CA ILE A 292 17.13 18.94 4.28
C ILE A 292 16.75 20.42 4.29
N LYS A 293 17.31 21.24 3.39
CA LYS A 293 16.96 22.66 3.25
C LYS A 293 15.48 22.90 2.96
N ALA A 294 14.81 21.98 2.25
CA ALA A 294 13.38 22.08 1.99
C ALA A 294 12.53 21.83 3.25
N LEU A 295 13.05 21.05 4.21
CA LEU A 295 12.32 20.56 5.39
C LEU A 295 12.72 21.22 6.72
N ILE A 296 13.68 22.15 6.72
CA ILE A 296 14.06 22.94 7.90
C ILE A 296 13.45 24.33 7.86
N PRO A 297 13.11 24.93 9.02
CA PRO A 297 12.69 26.31 9.13
C PRO A 297 13.71 27.29 8.56
N GLU A 298 13.28 28.45 8.07
CA GLU A 298 14.21 29.53 7.68
C GLU A 298 15.09 30.00 8.85
N ASN A 299 14.57 29.97 10.07
CA ASN A 299 15.28 30.36 11.29
C ASN A 299 15.93 29.17 12.03
N TYR A 300 16.31 28.11 11.31
CA TYR A 300 16.75 26.84 11.94
C TYR A 300 17.98 26.99 12.85
N GLU A 301 18.85 27.95 12.59
CA GLU A 301 20.08 28.17 13.38
C GLU A 301 19.78 28.65 14.80
N GLN A 302 18.68 29.38 15.00
CA GLN A 302 18.24 29.89 16.31
C GLN A 302 17.07 29.08 16.89
N ASN A 303 16.55 28.10 16.14
CA ASN A 303 15.35 27.35 16.52
C ASN A 303 15.72 26.00 17.15
N HIS A 304 16.28 26.08 18.36
CA HIS A 304 16.66 24.91 19.16
C HIS A 304 15.47 23.97 19.41
N GLU A 305 14.28 24.54 19.63
CA GLU A 305 13.04 23.77 19.87
C GLU A 305 12.73 22.79 18.72
N PHE A 306 12.92 23.23 17.47
CA PHE A 306 12.70 22.37 16.30
C PHE A 306 13.61 21.14 16.27
N TRP A 307 14.88 21.32 16.66
CA TRP A 307 15.88 20.26 16.63
C TRP A 307 15.77 19.30 17.81
N GLU A 308 15.40 19.84 18.98
CA GLU A 308 15.36 19.12 20.25
C GLU A 308 14.00 18.45 20.52
N TYR A 309 13.08 18.47 19.54
CA TYR A 309 11.83 17.76 19.67
C TYR A 309 12.03 16.26 19.92
N LYS A 310 11.34 15.76 20.94
CA LYS A 310 11.13 14.32 21.17
C LYS A 310 9.84 13.87 20.51
N CYS A 311 9.94 12.91 19.61
CA CYS A 311 8.82 12.17 19.06
C CYS A 311 8.46 11.00 19.98
N ASN A 312 7.19 10.66 20.12
CA ASN A 312 6.71 9.55 20.91
C ASN A 312 6.48 8.33 20.00
N GLU A 313 7.57 7.65 19.64
CA GLU A 313 7.48 6.44 18.84
C GLU A 313 7.36 5.24 19.78
N TYR A 314 6.20 4.57 19.78
CA TYR A 314 5.91 3.40 20.63
C TYR A 314 5.94 3.64 22.15
N GLY A 315 5.63 4.86 22.60
CA GLY A 315 5.66 5.20 24.02
C GLY A 315 7.05 5.64 24.53
N ILE A 316 8.05 5.69 23.64
CA ILE A 316 9.42 6.09 23.97
C ILE A 316 9.71 7.44 23.31
N GLY A 317 10.15 8.41 24.12
CA GLY A 317 10.61 9.71 23.66
C GLY A 317 11.92 9.58 22.88
N LYS A 318 11.85 9.61 21.54
CA LYS A 318 13.01 9.58 20.64
C LYS A 318 13.26 10.95 20.03
N ASN A 319 14.50 11.40 20.07
CA ASN A 319 14.92 12.59 19.32
C ASN A 319 15.37 12.24 17.89
N ILE A 320 15.74 13.26 17.11
CA ILE A 320 16.16 13.08 15.71
C ILE A 320 17.39 12.17 15.53
N LEU A 321 18.33 12.16 16.49
CA LEU A 321 19.50 11.26 16.44
C LEU A 321 19.07 9.80 16.65
N HIS A 322 18.20 9.54 17.63
CA HIS A 322 17.67 8.19 17.87
C HIS A 322 16.97 7.63 16.62
N LEU A 323 16.24 8.48 15.88
CA LEU A 323 15.58 8.06 14.63
C LEU A 323 16.57 7.67 13.54
N MET A 324 17.70 8.38 13.43
CA MET A 324 18.74 8.06 12.45
C MET A 324 19.45 6.74 12.72
N PHE A 325 19.66 6.39 14.00
CA PHE A 325 20.34 5.14 14.38
C PHE A 325 19.40 3.93 14.38
N ASN A 326 18.11 4.11 14.66
CA ASN A 326 17.16 3.01 14.74
C ASN A 326 16.69 2.48 13.38
N ASN A 327 16.89 3.25 12.31
CA ASN A 327 16.38 2.88 11.01
C ASN A 327 17.46 2.16 10.18
N PRO A 328 17.20 0.96 9.63
CA PRO A 328 18.18 0.18 8.87
C PRO A 328 18.52 0.76 7.49
N LEU A 329 18.22 2.04 7.24
CA LEU A 329 18.54 2.69 5.98
C LEU A 329 20.07 2.83 5.81
N PRO A 330 20.58 2.73 4.57
CA PRO A 330 22.00 2.83 4.31
C PRO A 330 22.57 4.20 4.69
N SER A 331 23.88 4.21 4.94
CA SER A 331 24.70 5.43 5.06
C SER A 331 24.37 6.33 6.26
N VAL A 332 24.10 5.73 7.44
CA VAL A 332 23.92 6.47 8.71
C VAL A 332 25.03 7.49 8.94
N GLY A 333 26.30 7.13 8.66
CA GLY A 333 27.43 8.05 8.79
C GLY A 333 27.34 9.29 7.88
N GLU A 334 26.92 9.11 6.63
CA GLU A 334 26.73 10.24 5.70
C GLU A 334 25.52 11.10 6.08
N ARG A 335 24.44 10.49 6.60
CA ARG A 335 23.30 11.23 7.15
C ARG A 335 23.69 12.05 8.36
N LEU A 336 24.48 11.49 9.28
CA LEU A 336 24.98 12.23 10.44
C LEU A 336 25.85 13.42 10.02
N LYS A 337 26.78 13.21 9.06
CA LYS A 337 27.57 14.31 8.49
C LYS A 337 26.69 15.37 7.86
N LEU A 338 25.66 14.96 7.11
CA LEU A 338 24.71 15.87 6.47
C LEU A 338 23.94 16.69 7.51
N MET A 339 23.34 16.04 8.51
CA MET A 339 22.59 16.70 9.58
C MET A 339 23.47 17.63 10.41
N ARG A 340 24.73 17.24 10.67
CA ARG A 340 25.68 18.06 11.43
C ARG A 340 25.94 19.43 10.78
N LYS A 341 25.77 19.58 9.46
CA LYS A 341 25.90 20.88 8.78
C LYS A 341 24.80 21.89 9.16
N TYR A 342 23.63 21.40 9.59
CA TYR A 342 22.45 22.23 9.83
C TYR A 342 22.07 22.34 11.31
N LEU A 343 22.44 21.35 12.13
CA LEU A 343 22.16 21.39 13.57
C LEU A 343 23.08 22.40 14.28
N PRO A 344 22.52 23.34 15.07
CA PRO A 344 23.30 24.18 15.98
C PRO A 344 24.14 23.34 16.93
N ASP A 345 25.35 23.81 17.26
CA ASP A 345 26.29 23.10 18.13
C ASP A 345 25.69 22.77 19.50
N GLU A 346 25.02 23.74 20.13
CA GLU A 346 24.36 23.54 21.41
C GLU A 346 23.28 22.45 21.34
N SER A 347 22.43 22.47 20.31
CA SER A 347 21.41 21.43 20.14
C SER A 347 22.02 20.07 19.81
N TRP A 348 23.13 20.03 19.07
CA TRP A 348 23.86 18.78 18.84
C TRP A 348 24.35 18.18 20.15
N GLU A 349 25.00 18.98 21.01
CA GLU A 349 25.48 18.54 22.32
C GLU A 349 24.33 18.03 23.20
N ASN A 350 23.22 18.78 23.25
CA ASN A 350 22.02 18.39 23.99
C ASN A 350 21.43 17.05 23.50
N LEU A 351 21.37 16.85 22.17
CA LEU A 351 20.82 15.65 21.58
C LEU A 351 21.68 14.41 21.84
N VAL A 352 23.01 14.56 21.87
CA VAL A 352 23.97 13.46 22.12
C VAL A 352 23.92 12.99 23.57
N VAL A 353 23.72 13.91 24.53
CA VAL A 353 23.65 13.56 25.97
C VAL A 353 22.26 13.13 26.42
N THR A 354 21.23 13.30 25.58
CA THR A 354 19.87 12.87 25.89
C THR A 354 19.79 11.35 25.90
N PRO A 355 19.56 10.69 27.06
CA PRO A 355 19.45 9.24 27.10
C PRO A 355 18.13 8.78 26.47
N ASP A 356 18.12 7.55 25.97
CA ASP A 356 16.88 6.84 25.65
C ASP A 356 16.01 6.79 26.91
N GLU A 357 14.76 7.25 26.82
CA GLU A 357 13.75 7.01 27.85
C GLU A 357 13.35 5.53 27.82
N VAL A 358 14.21 4.67 28.36
CA VAL A 358 13.87 3.26 28.58
C VAL A 358 12.92 3.23 29.77
N GLU A 359 11.61 3.23 29.50
CA GLU A 359 10.66 2.75 30.50
C GLU A 359 11.03 1.30 30.84
N LEU A 360 11.76 1.12 31.93
CA LEU A 360 11.87 -0.16 32.62
C LEU A 360 10.48 -0.50 33.14
N LYS A 361 9.62 -1.02 32.25
CA LYS A 361 8.41 -1.72 32.66
C LYS A 361 8.89 -2.85 33.55
N LYS A 362 8.72 -2.67 34.87
CA LYS A 362 8.85 -3.74 35.85
C LYS A 362 7.99 -4.88 35.30
N ARG A 363 8.64 -5.88 34.70
CA ARG A 363 7.97 -7.14 34.39
C ARG A 363 7.50 -7.63 35.75
N ASN A 364 6.19 -7.52 36.00
CA ASN A 364 5.60 -8.16 37.16
C ASN A 364 6.05 -9.62 37.09
N LYS A 365 6.90 -10.02 38.05
CA LYS A 365 7.24 -11.42 38.24
C LYS A 365 5.90 -12.13 38.44
N VAL A 366 5.59 -13.02 37.50
CA VAL A 366 4.45 -13.95 37.56
C VAL A 366 4.57 -14.79 38.81
#